data_AF-A0A7S4DQI2-F1
#
_entry.id   AF-A0A7S4DQI2-F1
#
_cell.length_a   1.000
_cell.length_b   1.000
_cell.length_c   1.000
_cell.angle_alpha   90.00
_cell.angle_beta   90.00
_cell.angle_gamma   90.00
#
_symmetry.space_group_name_H-M   'P 1'
#
loop_
_entity.id
_entity.type
_entity.pdbx_description
1 polymer ?
#
loop_
_entity_poly.entity_id
_entity_poly.type
_entity_poly.pdbx_seq_one_letter_code
_entity_poly.pdbx_strand_id
1 'polypeptide(L)'
;VHNAATRQMDSRTVVTAAASAAALLALSKVWKPCFKGLSTKNPEKSNAEEKNATAHPPVEAAIELFKKVLMDGADGKTLCVGKAPGRVNLIGEHVDYNNGFVMPIAINRVTAMVGMKEKDGKGNFKLAVPDYKNPGGPPKVVEFTAEEFFTNDGNPTWHHYVRGVAALLKKQGKSIPSFRAAIVGDVPQGGGLSSSASLEVATATFLEQLCGFTMEKVEKAKLCQQVEHEWCHVPCGIMDQFASVFGKAP
;
A
#
# COMPACT_ATOMS: atom_id res chain seq x y z
N VAL A 1 62.23 -11.56 6.01
CA VAL A 1 62.02 -11.97 7.42
C VAL A 1 60.52 -11.82 7.68
N HIS A 2 59.70 -12.85 7.38
CA HIS A 2 59.12 -13.85 8.33
C HIS A 2 58.33 -13.17 9.48
N ASN A 3 57.08 -13.46 9.84
CA ASN A 3 56.11 -14.58 9.71
C ASN A 3 54.69 -13.97 9.90
N ALA A 4 53.60 -14.30 9.20
CA ALA A 4 52.81 -15.54 9.16
C ALA A 4 52.33 -16.06 10.53
N ALA A 5 51.05 -15.83 10.86
CA ALA A 5 50.29 -16.66 11.78
C ALA A 5 48.82 -16.72 11.33
N THR A 6 48.55 -17.75 10.55
CA THR A 6 47.25 -18.29 10.15
C THR A 6 46.50 -18.83 11.37
N ARG A 7 45.20 -18.55 11.50
CA ARG A 7 44.28 -19.40 12.29
C ARG A 7 43.01 -19.62 11.47
N GLN A 8 42.78 -20.88 11.16
CA GLN A 8 41.64 -21.46 10.45
C GLN A 8 40.85 -22.31 11.47
N MET A 9 39.56 -22.60 11.15
CA MET A 9 38.53 -23.36 11.89
C MET A 9 37.66 -22.52 12.84
N ASP A 10 36.34 -22.67 12.94
CA ASP A 10 35.43 -23.71 12.44
C ASP A 10 34.00 -23.15 12.27
N SER A 11 33.25 -23.82 11.41
CA SER A 11 31.82 -23.75 11.17
C SER A 11 30.97 -24.21 12.37
N ARG A 12 29.72 -23.70 12.43
CA ARG A 12 28.58 -24.09 13.31
C ARG A 12 28.48 -23.39 14.67
N THR A 13 27.74 -22.29 14.70
CA THR A 13 26.83 -21.99 15.84
C THR A 13 25.55 -21.38 15.28
N VAL A 14 24.66 -22.25 14.84
CA VAL A 14 23.24 -21.94 14.62
C VAL A 14 22.63 -21.85 16.01
N VAL A 15 22.32 -20.64 16.49
CA VAL A 15 21.53 -20.47 17.71
C VAL A 15 20.06 -20.69 17.35
N THR A 16 19.61 -21.93 17.42
CA THR A 16 18.19 -22.28 17.47
C THR A 16 17.61 -21.83 18.81
N ALA A 17 16.83 -20.75 18.82
CA ALA A 17 16.03 -20.36 19.96
C ALA A 17 14.76 -21.24 20.02
N ALA A 18 14.86 -22.40 20.65
CA ALA A 18 13.70 -23.19 21.05
C ALA A 18 13.08 -22.56 22.31
N ALA A 19 12.01 -21.79 22.15
CA ALA A 19 11.22 -21.32 23.29
C ALA A 19 10.48 -22.51 23.90
N SER A 20 10.88 -22.95 25.09
CA SER A 20 10.18 -23.98 25.87
C SER A 20 8.76 -23.51 26.21
N ALA A 21 7.78 -24.43 26.10
CA ALA A 21 6.39 -24.20 26.48
C ALA A 21 6.21 -23.65 27.91
N ALA A 22 7.21 -23.82 28.78
CA ALA A 22 7.23 -23.24 30.12
C ALA A 22 7.32 -21.70 30.13
N ALA A 23 7.97 -21.08 29.13
CA ALA A 23 8.09 -19.62 29.02
C ALA A 23 6.77 -18.96 28.59
N LEU A 24 6.01 -19.60 27.69
CA LEU A 24 4.66 -19.19 27.28
C LEU A 24 3.65 -19.31 28.43
N LEU A 25 3.77 -20.34 29.27
CA LEU A 25 2.93 -20.54 30.45
C LEU A 25 3.20 -19.51 31.56
N ALA A 26 4.45 -19.07 31.73
CA ALA A 26 4.81 -18.04 32.70
C ALA A 26 4.21 -16.65 32.34
N LEU A 27 4.20 -16.28 31.04
CA LEU A 27 3.62 -15.02 30.58
C LEU A 27 2.09 -14.98 30.74
N SER A 28 1.40 -16.11 30.57
CA SER A 28 -0.06 -16.19 30.72
C SER A 28 -0.59 -15.99 32.16
N LYS A 29 0.27 -16.15 33.18
CA LYS A 29 -0.11 -15.97 34.59
C LYS A 29 0.12 -14.55 35.10
N VAL A 30 1.01 -13.78 34.48
CA VAL A 30 1.31 -12.39 34.86
C VAL A 30 0.24 -11.42 34.33
N TRP A 31 -0.51 -11.80 33.27
CA TRP A 31 -1.42 -10.89 32.55
C TRP A 31 -2.92 -11.03 32.88
N LYS A 32 -3.29 -11.87 33.85
CA LYS A 32 -4.70 -12.11 34.23
C LYS A 32 -5.41 -11.04 35.10
N PRO A 33 -4.75 -10.11 35.83
CA PRO A 33 -5.51 -9.16 36.65
C PRO A 33 -6.02 -7.88 35.95
N CYS A 34 -5.53 -7.53 34.75
CA CYS A 34 -5.86 -6.22 34.13
C CYS A 34 -7.20 -6.15 33.36
N PHE A 35 -7.97 -7.24 33.27
CA PHE A 35 -9.21 -7.29 32.48
C PHE A 35 -10.50 -7.40 33.31
N LYS A 36 -10.50 -6.94 34.57
CA LYS A 36 -11.73 -6.75 35.36
C LYS A 36 -12.07 -5.27 35.43
N GLY A 37 -12.60 -4.71 34.34
CA GLY A 37 -12.95 -3.29 34.31
C GLY A 37 -13.54 -2.74 33.01
N LEU A 38 -13.90 -3.56 32.01
CA LEU A 38 -14.68 -3.07 30.88
C LEU A 38 -16.14 -3.48 31.00
N SER A 39 -16.92 -2.47 31.39
CA SER A 39 -18.37 -2.39 31.39
C SER A 39 -18.99 -2.92 30.10
N THR A 40 -20.13 -3.59 30.26
CA THR A 40 -21.00 -4.17 29.23
C THR A 40 -21.33 -3.15 28.14
N LYS A 41 -20.70 -3.27 26.96
CA LYS A 41 -21.15 -2.57 25.75
C LYS A 41 -22.41 -3.25 25.22
N ASN A 42 -23.41 -2.43 24.97
CA ASN A 42 -24.74 -2.75 24.47
C ASN A 42 -24.66 -3.57 23.15
N PRO A 43 -25.31 -4.74 23.02
CA PRO A 43 -25.24 -5.61 21.84
C PRO A 43 -25.80 -4.98 20.55
N GLU A 44 -26.46 -3.83 20.65
CA GLU A 44 -26.97 -3.10 19.49
C GLU A 44 -25.88 -2.33 18.71
N LYS A 45 -24.73 -2.00 19.34
CA LYS A 45 -23.62 -1.31 18.65
C LYS A 45 -22.69 -2.24 17.88
N SER A 46 -22.54 -3.52 18.28
CA SER A 46 -21.75 -4.50 17.52
C SER A 46 -22.43 -4.88 16.20
N ASN A 47 -23.76 -4.89 16.18
CA ASN A 47 -24.55 -5.19 14.98
C ASN A 47 -24.51 -4.08 13.91
N ALA A 48 -24.04 -2.87 14.23
CA ALA A 48 -23.91 -1.79 13.24
C ALA A 48 -22.57 -1.85 12.48
N GLU A 49 -21.50 -2.31 13.13
CA GLU A 49 -20.19 -2.49 12.49
C GLU A 49 -20.15 -3.75 11.61
N GLU A 50 -20.91 -4.79 11.97
CA GLU A 50 -20.97 -6.06 11.22
C GLU A 50 -21.92 -6.01 10.01
N LYS A 51 -22.90 -5.09 10.00
CA LYS A 51 -23.90 -4.94 8.92
C LYS A 51 -23.42 -4.21 7.67
N ASN A 52 -22.17 -3.74 7.63
CA ASN A 52 -21.58 -3.10 6.44
C ASN A 52 -20.89 -4.09 5.48
N ALA A 53 -21.03 -5.40 5.72
CA ALA A 53 -20.43 -6.48 4.94
C ALA A 53 -21.09 -6.75 3.57
N THR A 54 -21.79 -5.77 2.99
CA THR A 54 -22.29 -5.81 1.61
C THR A 54 -21.43 -4.98 0.65
N ALA A 55 -20.18 -4.70 1.01
CA ALA A 55 -19.20 -4.10 0.11
C ALA A 55 -18.48 -5.21 -0.67
N HIS A 56 -18.53 -5.14 -2.00
CA HIS A 56 -17.66 -5.96 -2.86
C HIS A 56 -16.20 -5.80 -2.42
N PRO A 57 -15.35 -6.84 -2.53
CA PRO A 57 -13.94 -6.66 -2.25
C PRO A 57 -13.36 -5.54 -3.13
N PRO A 58 -12.31 -4.80 -2.68
CA PRO A 58 -11.93 -3.54 -3.33
C PRO A 58 -11.61 -3.63 -4.82
N VAL A 59 -11.20 -4.79 -5.33
CA VAL A 59 -10.94 -5.00 -6.76
C VAL A 59 -12.24 -4.99 -7.57
N GLU A 60 -13.24 -5.75 -7.14
CA GLU A 60 -14.56 -5.81 -7.78
C GLU A 60 -15.25 -4.45 -7.70
N ALA A 61 -15.16 -3.75 -6.56
CA ALA A 61 -15.67 -2.40 -6.42
C ALA A 61 -14.97 -1.40 -7.36
N ALA A 62 -13.65 -1.53 -7.55
CA ALA A 62 -12.90 -0.72 -8.50
C ALA A 62 -13.28 -1.03 -9.96
N ILE A 63 -13.52 -2.29 -10.31
CA ILE A 63 -14.03 -2.69 -11.63
C ILE A 63 -15.39 -2.03 -11.88
N GLU A 64 -16.33 -2.12 -10.93
CA GLU A 64 -17.67 -1.54 -11.10
C GLU A 64 -17.62 -0.01 -11.19
N LEU A 65 -16.77 0.64 -10.38
CA LEU A 65 -16.54 2.08 -10.50
C LEU A 65 -15.95 2.46 -11.86
N PHE A 66 -14.99 1.68 -12.35
CA PHE A 66 -14.39 1.88 -13.68
C PHE A 66 -15.44 1.74 -14.78
N LYS A 67 -16.26 0.67 -14.74
CA LYS A 67 -17.36 0.44 -15.68
C LYS A 67 -18.34 1.61 -15.72
N LYS A 68 -18.73 2.10 -14.55
CA LYS A 68 -19.73 3.14 -14.39
C LYS A 68 -19.28 4.52 -14.89
N VAL A 69 -18.01 4.86 -14.72
CA VAL A 69 -17.54 6.26 -14.84
C VAL A 69 -16.52 6.46 -15.96
N LEU A 70 -15.79 5.40 -16.33
CA LEU A 70 -14.62 5.50 -17.19
C LEU A 70 -14.68 4.56 -18.40
N MET A 71 -15.71 3.74 -18.59
CA MET A 71 -15.68 2.65 -19.58
C MET A 71 -16.06 3.06 -21.02
N ASP A 72 -16.52 4.29 -21.25
CA ASP A 72 -16.92 4.74 -22.58
C ASP A 72 -15.86 4.38 -23.65
N GLY A 73 -16.22 3.53 -24.62
CA GLY A 73 -15.33 3.05 -25.69
C GLY A 73 -14.28 1.99 -25.29
N ALA A 74 -14.49 1.25 -24.18
CA ALA A 74 -13.59 0.20 -23.68
C ALA A 74 -14.00 -1.25 -24.01
N ASP A 75 -15.14 -1.46 -24.68
CA ASP A 75 -15.74 -2.80 -24.82
C ASP A 75 -14.75 -3.83 -25.38
N GLY A 76 -14.58 -4.93 -24.64
CA GLY A 76 -13.70 -6.04 -25.00
C GLY A 76 -12.21 -5.90 -24.64
N LYS A 77 -11.77 -4.82 -23.97
CA LYS A 77 -10.36 -4.64 -23.57
C LYS A 77 -10.05 -5.20 -22.16
N THR A 78 -8.87 -5.80 -22.04
CA THR A 78 -8.34 -6.31 -20.75
C THR A 78 -7.98 -5.17 -19.81
N LEU A 79 -8.50 -5.22 -18.57
CA LEU A 79 -8.15 -4.30 -17.50
C LEU A 79 -6.86 -4.74 -16.80
N CYS A 80 -6.01 -3.77 -16.48
CA CYS A 80 -4.85 -3.96 -15.61
C CYS A 80 -5.27 -3.71 -14.16
N VAL A 81 -4.68 -4.47 -13.23
CA VAL A 81 -5.05 -4.44 -11.81
C VAL A 81 -3.81 -4.32 -10.94
N GLY A 82 -3.76 -3.27 -10.12
CA GLY A 82 -2.83 -3.15 -9.01
C GLY A 82 -3.56 -3.32 -7.69
N LYS A 83 -2.97 -4.06 -6.75
CA LYS A 83 -3.53 -4.25 -5.40
C LYS A 83 -2.40 -4.27 -4.39
N ALA A 84 -2.57 -3.60 -3.26
CA ALA A 84 -1.63 -3.66 -2.16
C ALA A 84 -2.37 -3.55 -0.81
N PRO A 85 -1.84 -4.17 0.26
CA PRO A 85 -2.41 -4.08 1.58
C PRO A 85 -1.93 -2.84 2.35
N GLY A 86 -2.75 -2.38 3.30
CA GLY A 86 -2.28 -1.58 4.42
C GLY A 86 -1.46 -2.42 5.40
N ARG A 87 -0.97 -1.80 6.47
CA ARG A 87 -0.15 -2.48 7.49
C ARG A 87 -0.43 -1.94 8.89
N VAL A 88 -0.17 -2.77 9.89
CA VAL A 88 0.00 -2.33 11.28
C VAL A 88 1.40 -2.71 11.72
N ASN A 89 2.00 -1.90 12.58
CA ASN A 89 3.30 -2.22 13.16
C ASN A 89 3.11 -2.83 14.55
N LEU A 90 3.80 -3.94 14.82
CA LEU A 90 3.68 -4.66 16.09
C LEU A 90 4.68 -4.12 17.13
N ILE A 91 5.89 -3.75 16.70
CA ILE A 91 6.93 -3.15 17.53
C ILE A 91 7.97 -2.43 16.65
N GLY A 92 8.65 -1.43 17.23
CA GLY A 92 9.67 -0.65 16.54
C GLY A 92 9.12 0.63 15.90
N GLU A 93 8.23 1.34 16.59
CA GLU A 93 7.84 2.68 16.16
C GLU A 93 9.03 3.63 16.22
N HIS A 94 9.10 4.58 15.29
CA HIS A 94 10.08 5.68 15.31
C HIS A 94 11.56 5.29 15.22
N VAL A 95 11.87 4.05 14.83
CA VAL A 95 13.25 3.58 14.69
C VAL A 95 13.64 3.25 13.25
N ASP A 96 12.70 3.15 12.31
CA ASP A 96 12.98 2.79 10.92
C ASP A 96 13.82 3.85 10.20
N TYR A 97 13.56 5.13 10.44
CA TYR A 97 14.41 6.23 9.95
C TYR A 97 15.73 6.39 10.70
N ASN A 98 15.95 5.63 11.78
CA ASN A 98 17.17 5.60 12.58
C ASN A 98 17.98 4.32 12.37
N ASN A 99 17.74 3.57 11.27
CA ASN A 99 18.36 2.26 10.99
C ASN A 99 18.10 1.20 12.07
N GLY A 100 16.98 1.31 12.81
CA GLY A 100 16.53 0.32 13.77
C GLY A 100 15.68 -0.79 13.15
N PHE A 101 15.40 -1.83 13.93
CA PHE A 101 14.55 -2.94 13.51
C PHE A 101 13.06 -2.64 13.78
N VAL A 102 12.21 -3.11 12.87
CA VAL A 102 10.75 -2.98 12.95
C VAL A 102 10.08 -4.32 12.65
N MET A 103 8.85 -4.51 13.15
CA MET A 103 8.08 -5.74 12.90
C MET A 103 6.64 -5.41 12.43
N PRO A 104 6.48 -4.97 11.18
CA PRO A 104 5.17 -4.73 10.61
C PRO A 104 4.51 -6.01 10.09
N ILE A 105 3.19 -6.01 10.04
CA ILE A 105 2.37 -7.04 9.39
C ILE A 105 1.34 -6.37 8.48
N ALA A 106 1.18 -6.91 7.27
CA ALA A 106 0.10 -6.50 6.38
C ALA A 106 -1.26 -6.93 6.95
N ILE A 107 -2.26 -6.07 6.78
CA ILE A 107 -3.64 -6.35 7.23
C ILE A 107 -4.52 -6.80 6.07
N ASN A 108 -5.66 -7.44 6.38
CA ASN A 108 -6.65 -7.82 5.38
C ASN A 108 -7.53 -6.63 4.95
N ARG A 109 -6.88 -5.51 4.63
CA ARG A 109 -7.47 -4.30 4.05
C ARG A 109 -6.51 -3.79 3.00
N VAL A 110 -7.03 -3.43 1.83
CA VAL A 110 -6.26 -3.21 0.61
C VAL A 110 -6.72 -1.96 -0.13
N THR A 111 -5.81 -1.39 -0.91
CA THR A 111 -6.12 -0.47 -2.00
C THR A 111 -6.01 -1.23 -3.32
N ALA A 112 -7.00 -1.07 -4.19
CA ALA A 112 -7.03 -1.60 -5.54
C ALA A 112 -7.11 -0.46 -6.54
N MET A 113 -6.37 -0.58 -7.64
CA MET A 113 -6.38 0.30 -8.80
C MET A 113 -6.64 -0.53 -10.03
N VAL A 114 -7.70 -0.19 -10.78
CA VAL A 114 -8.14 -0.92 -11.97
C VAL A 114 -8.29 0.05 -13.11
N GLY A 115 -7.76 -0.30 -14.29
CA GLY A 115 -7.81 0.62 -15.42
C GLY A 115 -7.19 0.08 -16.69
N MET A 116 -7.05 0.95 -17.66
CA MET A 116 -6.51 0.62 -18.99
C MET A 116 -5.89 1.86 -19.63
N LYS A 117 -5.06 1.62 -20.65
CA LYS A 117 -4.50 2.69 -21.48
C LYS A 117 -5.61 3.41 -22.24
N GLU A 118 -5.43 4.70 -22.45
CA GLU A 118 -6.19 5.45 -23.45
C GLU A 118 -5.93 4.90 -24.85
N LYS A 119 -6.84 5.18 -25.78
CA LYS A 119 -6.65 4.80 -27.19
C LYS A 119 -5.34 5.40 -27.71
N ASP A 120 -4.52 4.57 -28.34
CA ASP A 120 -3.17 4.93 -28.82
C ASP A 120 -2.19 5.41 -27.73
N GLY A 121 -2.54 5.24 -26.44
CA GLY A 121 -1.73 5.65 -25.29
C GLY A 121 -1.57 7.17 -25.14
N LYS A 122 -2.42 7.96 -25.80
CA LYS A 122 -2.36 9.43 -25.83
C LYS A 122 -3.66 10.03 -25.28
N GLY A 123 -3.58 11.29 -24.84
CA GLY A 123 -4.70 12.02 -24.27
C GLY A 123 -4.50 12.34 -22.80
N ASN A 124 -5.59 12.48 -22.07
CA ASN A 124 -5.56 12.86 -20.66
C ASN A 124 -5.50 11.64 -19.74
N PHE A 125 -4.93 11.84 -18.56
CA PHE A 125 -4.96 10.88 -17.46
C PHE A 125 -6.23 11.10 -16.67
N LYS A 126 -7.01 10.05 -16.43
CA LYS A 126 -8.27 10.11 -15.68
C LYS A 126 -8.23 9.20 -14.46
N LEU A 127 -8.48 9.74 -13.28
CA LEU A 127 -8.52 8.96 -12.04
C LEU A 127 -9.88 9.13 -11.37
N ALA A 128 -10.52 8.03 -11.00
CA ALA A 128 -11.79 8.02 -10.29
C ALA A 128 -11.65 7.35 -8.92
N VAL A 129 -12.27 7.93 -7.89
CA VAL A 129 -12.38 7.35 -6.54
C VAL A 129 -13.82 7.47 -6.03
N PRO A 130 -14.28 6.58 -5.13
CA PRO A 130 -15.50 6.80 -4.37
C PRO A 130 -15.44 8.11 -3.58
N ASP A 131 -16.59 8.71 -3.31
CA ASP A 131 -16.63 9.80 -2.32
C ASP A 131 -16.63 9.23 -0.89
N TYR A 132 -15.43 9.03 -0.34
CA TYR A 132 -15.26 8.55 1.03
C TYR A 132 -15.84 9.49 2.10
N LYS A 133 -16.09 10.77 1.77
CA LYS A 133 -16.74 11.72 2.71
C LYS A 133 -18.26 11.64 2.68
N ASN A 134 -18.83 11.15 1.57
CA ASN A 134 -20.26 10.99 1.39
C ASN A 134 -20.56 9.64 0.72
N PRO A 135 -20.56 8.52 1.48
CA PRO A 135 -20.85 7.20 0.95
C PRO A 135 -22.20 7.18 0.21
N GLY A 136 -22.20 6.72 -1.04
CA GLY A 136 -23.38 6.72 -1.92
C GLY A 136 -23.53 7.97 -2.78
N GLY A 137 -22.73 9.02 -2.55
CA GLY A 137 -22.63 10.19 -3.41
C GLY A 137 -21.96 9.91 -4.77
N PRO A 138 -21.96 10.89 -5.69
CA PRO A 138 -21.29 10.75 -6.97
C PRO A 138 -19.77 10.53 -6.77
N PRO A 139 -19.13 9.65 -7.55
CA PRO A 139 -17.68 9.47 -7.49
C PRO A 139 -16.91 10.74 -7.82
N LYS A 140 -15.70 10.86 -7.29
CA LYS A 140 -14.79 11.96 -7.61
C LYS A 140 -13.91 11.55 -8.78
N VAL A 141 -13.93 12.37 -9.83
CA VAL A 141 -13.10 12.18 -11.03
C VAL A 141 -12.18 13.38 -11.16
N VAL A 142 -10.90 13.11 -11.39
CA VAL A 142 -9.89 14.12 -11.74
C VAL A 142 -9.29 13.77 -13.09
N GLU A 143 -9.02 14.78 -13.88
CA GLU A 143 -8.46 14.66 -15.22
C GLU A 143 -7.26 15.59 -15.36
N PHE A 144 -6.20 15.10 -16.00
CA PHE A 144 -4.97 15.85 -16.20
C PHE A 144 -4.50 15.68 -17.64
N THR A 145 -4.06 16.77 -18.26
CA THR A 145 -3.21 16.70 -19.43
C THR A 145 -1.88 16.01 -19.10
N ALA A 146 -1.13 15.60 -20.13
CA ALA A 146 0.19 15.01 -19.90
C ALA A 146 1.16 15.96 -19.19
N GLU A 147 1.08 17.27 -19.44
CA GLU A 147 1.93 18.27 -18.78
C GLU A 147 1.58 18.39 -17.29
N GLU A 148 0.30 18.54 -16.98
CA GLU A 148 -0.18 18.63 -15.60
C GLU A 148 0.13 17.35 -14.83
N PHE A 149 -0.09 16.17 -15.42
CA PHE A 149 0.06 14.89 -14.73
C PHE A 149 1.50 14.68 -14.20
N PHE A 150 2.51 15.14 -14.94
CA PHE A 150 3.93 14.99 -14.58
C PHE A 150 4.55 16.20 -13.90
N THR A 151 3.76 17.24 -13.59
CA THR A 151 4.20 18.42 -12.85
C THR A 151 3.71 18.33 -11.40
N ASN A 152 4.55 18.64 -10.41
CA ASN A 152 4.13 18.73 -9.02
C ASN A 152 3.88 20.20 -8.65
N ASP A 153 2.69 20.52 -8.17
CA ASP A 153 2.28 21.88 -7.79
C ASP A 153 2.59 22.22 -6.31
N GLY A 154 3.14 21.27 -5.55
CA GLY A 154 3.50 21.42 -4.14
C GLY A 154 2.30 21.39 -3.17
N ASN A 155 1.08 21.12 -3.64
CA ASN A 155 -0.13 21.05 -2.83
C ASN A 155 -0.67 19.61 -2.78
N PRO A 156 -0.08 18.74 -1.93
CA PRO A 156 -0.35 17.31 -1.99
C PRO A 156 -1.79 16.95 -1.64
N THR A 157 -2.34 16.07 -2.46
CA THR A 157 -3.67 15.45 -2.36
C THR A 157 -3.53 13.96 -2.71
N TRP A 158 -4.60 13.18 -2.61
CA TRP A 158 -4.55 11.73 -2.88
C TRP A 158 -4.01 11.36 -4.28
N HIS A 159 -4.22 12.19 -5.31
CA HIS A 159 -3.73 11.89 -6.66
C HIS A 159 -2.22 12.14 -6.82
N HIS A 160 -1.57 12.84 -5.88
CA HIS A 160 -0.12 13.05 -5.89
C HIS A 160 0.66 11.76 -5.68
N TYR A 161 0.14 10.82 -4.87
CA TYR A 161 0.72 9.48 -4.76
C TYR A 161 0.75 8.77 -6.11
N VAL A 162 -0.35 8.85 -6.88
CA VAL A 162 -0.46 8.20 -8.19
C VAL A 162 0.45 8.86 -9.22
N ARG A 163 0.41 10.19 -9.30
CA ARG A 163 1.23 11.00 -10.21
C ARG A 163 2.72 10.85 -9.91
N GLY A 164 3.10 10.85 -8.63
CA GLY A 164 4.47 10.69 -8.20
C GLY A 164 5.07 9.35 -8.58
N VAL A 165 4.33 8.25 -8.39
CA VAL A 165 4.79 6.92 -8.84
C VAL A 165 5.05 6.93 -10.35
N ALA A 166 4.11 7.45 -11.15
CA ALA A 166 4.26 7.54 -12.60
C ALA A 166 5.43 8.46 -13.02
N ALA A 167 5.61 9.59 -12.35
CA ALA A 167 6.67 10.55 -12.64
C ALA A 167 8.06 10.00 -12.31
N LEU A 168 8.23 9.31 -11.17
CA LEU A 168 9.49 8.67 -10.81
C LEU A 168 9.82 7.51 -11.75
N LEU A 169 8.85 6.70 -12.14
CA LEU A 169 9.04 5.66 -13.17
C LEU A 169 9.44 6.28 -14.52
N LYS A 170 8.84 7.41 -14.90
CA LYS A 170 9.22 8.15 -16.11
C LYS A 170 10.65 8.69 -16.03
N LYS A 171 11.07 9.21 -14.87
CA LYS A 171 12.45 9.64 -14.58
C LYS A 171 13.45 8.48 -14.68
N GLN A 172 13.01 7.26 -14.37
CA GLN A 172 13.78 6.02 -14.58
C GLN A 172 13.73 5.50 -16.03
N GLY A 173 13.19 6.28 -16.97
CA GLY A 173 13.16 5.94 -18.40
C GLY A 173 12.00 5.05 -18.83
N LYS A 174 11.00 4.80 -17.96
CA LYS A 174 9.79 4.05 -18.36
C LYS A 174 8.87 4.95 -19.20
N SER A 175 8.33 4.41 -20.28
CA SER A 175 7.28 5.08 -21.05
C SER A 175 5.93 4.85 -20.39
N ILE A 176 5.33 5.92 -19.86
CA ILE A 176 4.02 5.87 -19.21
C ILE A 176 2.97 6.44 -20.17
N PRO A 177 2.11 5.61 -20.79
CA PRO A 177 1.03 6.09 -21.64
C PRO A 177 -0.07 6.76 -20.82
N SER A 178 -0.88 7.61 -21.45
CA SER A 178 -2.11 8.11 -20.81
C SER A 178 -3.03 6.93 -20.48
N PHE A 179 -3.67 7.00 -19.33
CA PHE A 179 -4.57 5.94 -18.85
C PHE A 179 -5.73 6.49 -18.06
N ARG A 180 -6.76 5.67 -17.95
CA ARG A 180 -7.91 5.87 -17.07
C ARG A 180 -7.95 4.76 -16.05
N ALA A 181 -8.16 5.10 -14.79
CA ALA A 181 -8.20 4.14 -13.70
C ALA A 181 -9.17 4.54 -12.57
N ALA A 182 -9.83 3.55 -12.00
CA ALA A 182 -10.61 3.65 -10.78
C ALA A 182 -9.81 3.09 -9.61
N ILE A 183 -9.87 3.76 -8.46
CA ILE A 183 -9.13 3.41 -7.26
C ILE A 183 -10.13 3.27 -6.10
N VAL A 184 -10.14 2.10 -5.47
CA VAL A 184 -11.00 1.79 -4.32
C VAL A 184 -10.18 1.10 -3.25
N GLY A 185 -10.39 1.44 -1.99
CA GLY A 185 -9.72 0.78 -0.88
C GLY A 185 -10.54 0.84 0.40
N ASP A 186 -10.30 -0.14 1.27
CA ASP A 186 -10.93 -0.26 2.59
C ASP A 186 -9.93 -0.03 3.75
N VAL A 187 -8.69 0.36 3.44
CA VAL A 187 -7.70 0.82 4.42
C VAL A 187 -8.15 2.17 5.01
N PRO A 188 -8.37 2.27 6.33
CA PRO A 188 -8.78 3.52 6.96
C PRO A 188 -7.78 4.65 6.72
N GLN A 189 -8.28 5.77 6.21
CA GLN A 189 -7.47 6.97 5.97
C GLN A 189 -7.10 7.64 7.29
N GLY A 190 -5.84 8.06 7.43
CA GLY A 190 -5.35 8.80 8.60
C GLY A 190 -5.28 8.00 9.91
N GLY A 191 -5.63 6.70 9.89
CA GLY A 191 -5.61 5.83 11.09
C GLY A 191 -4.23 5.23 11.41
N GLY A 192 -3.15 5.72 10.79
CA GLY A 192 -1.82 5.13 10.94
C GLY A 192 -1.69 3.73 10.35
N LEU A 193 -2.54 3.32 9.40
CA LEU A 193 -2.56 1.99 8.77
C LEU A 193 -1.92 1.96 7.36
N SER A 194 -1.17 3.00 7.01
CA SER A 194 -0.47 3.17 5.72
C SER A 194 -1.37 3.13 4.50
N SER A 195 -2.46 3.91 4.52
CA SER A 195 -3.31 4.08 3.34
C SER A 195 -2.57 4.70 2.15
N SER A 196 -1.57 5.57 2.39
CA SER A 196 -0.72 6.16 1.33
C SER A 196 0.19 5.12 0.70
N ALA A 197 0.98 4.39 1.50
CA ALA A 197 1.85 3.33 0.99
C ALA A 197 1.07 2.23 0.22
N SER A 198 -0.11 1.84 0.72
CA SER A 198 -1.01 0.93 0.00
C SER A 198 -1.44 1.48 -1.36
N LEU A 199 -1.73 2.79 -1.46
CA LEU A 199 -2.06 3.43 -2.73
C LEU A 199 -0.85 3.49 -3.69
N GLU A 200 0.32 3.83 -3.18
CA GLU A 200 1.56 3.90 -3.97
C GLU A 200 1.94 2.54 -4.56
N VAL A 201 1.92 1.49 -3.72
CA VAL A 201 2.29 0.13 -4.13
C VAL A 201 1.24 -0.46 -5.07
N ALA A 202 -0.05 -0.18 -4.85
CA ALA A 202 -1.10 -0.55 -5.79
C ALA A 202 -0.89 0.16 -7.14
N THR A 203 -0.53 1.44 -7.14
CA THR A 203 -0.23 2.20 -8.37
C THR A 203 0.98 1.62 -9.11
N ALA A 204 2.08 1.36 -8.42
CA ALA A 204 3.28 0.79 -9.03
C ALA A 204 2.98 -0.58 -9.67
N THR A 205 2.20 -1.41 -8.98
CA THR A 205 1.80 -2.74 -9.47
C THR A 205 0.83 -2.65 -10.66
N PHE A 206 -0.09 -1.67 -10.65
CA PHE A 206 -0.93 -1.36 -11.80
C PHE A 206 -0.08 -0.95 -13.02
N LEU A 207 0.91 -0.07 -12.83
CA LEU A 207 1.76 0.42 -13.91
C LEU A 207 2.71 -0.64 -14.48
N GLU A 208 3.20 -1.57 -13.67
CA GLU A 208 3.94 -2.76 -14.12
C GLU A 208 3.12 -3.55 -15.15
N GLN A 209 1.86 -3.88 -14.82
CA GLN A 209 0.96 -4.59 -15.72
C GLN A 209 0.61 -3.76 -16.95
N LEU A 210 0.26 -2.48 -16.74
CA LEU A 210 -0.13 -1.58 -17.81
C LEU A 210 1.00 -1.43 -18.84
N CYS A 211 2.24 -1.24 -18.40
CA CYS A 211 3.36 -0.94 -19.27
C CYS A 211 4.18 -2.17 -19.68
N GLY A 212 3.92 -3.34 -19.09
CA GLY A 212 4.61 -4.59 -19.42
C GLY A 212 6.05 -4.63 -18.90
N PHE A 213 6.28 -4.20 -17.66
CA PHE A 213 7.57 -4.34 -16.98
C PHE A 213 7.41 -4.93 -15.58
N THR A 214 8.52 -5.33 -14.97
CA THR A 214 8.57 -5.80 -13.58
C THR A 214 9.61 -5.00 -12.80
N MET A 215 9.28 -4.67 -11.56
CA MET A 215 10.16 -4.04 -10.59
C MET A 215 10.63 -5.07 -9.58
N GLU A 216 11.89 -4.93 -9.16
CA GLU A 216 12.34 -5.61 -7.95
C GLU A 216 11.56 -5.04 -6.74
N LYS A 217 11.26 -5.88 -5.75
CA LYS A 217 10.37 -5.52 -4.64
C LYS A 217 10.95 -4.43 -3.74
N VAL A 218 12.24 -4.48 -3.42
CA VAL A 218 12.92 -3.44 -2.64
C VAL A 218 12.96 -2.14 -3.44
N GLU A 219 13.25 -2.19 -4.74
CA GLU A 219 13.20 -1.03 -5.62
C GLU A 219 11.81 -0.39 -5.67
N LYS A 220 10.75 -1.21 -5.73
CA LYS A 220 9.37 -0.75 -5.65
C LYS A 220 9.09 -0.04 -4.33
N ALA A 221 9.48 -0.63 -3.20
CA ALA A 221 9.30 -0.01 -1.89
C ALA A 221 10.05 1.34 -1.78
N LYS A 222 11.29 1.40 -2.27
CA LYS A 222 12.09 2.64 -2.30
C LYS A 222 11.48 3.71 -3.23
N LEU A 223 10.98 3.31 -4.39
CA LEU A 223 10.30 4.23 -5.30
C LEU A 223 9.07 4.84 -4.64
N CYS A 224 8.24 4.02 -3.98
CA CYS A 224 7.08 4.50 -3.23
C CYS A 224 7.48 5.42 -2.07
N GLN A 225 8.54 5.10 -1.32
CA GLN A 225 9.06 5.99 -0.28
C GLN A 225 9.54 7.33 -0.86
N GLN A 226 10.19 7.31 -2.02
CA GLN A 226 10.63 8.52 -2.70
C GLN A 226 9.45 9.39 -3.16
N VAL A 227 8.29 8.79 -3.45
CA VAL A 227 7.04 9.55 -3.71
C VAL A 227 6.59 10.31 -2.48
N GLU A 228 6.54 9.67 -1.30
CA GLU A 228 6.22 10.35 -0.04
C GLU A 228 7.11 11.59 0.17
N HIS A 229 8.42 11.45 -0.10
CA HIS A 229 9.40 12.53 0.10
C HIS A 229 9.30 13.65 -0.94
N GLU A 230 9.31 13.32 -2.22
CA GLU A 230 9.45 14.29 -3.32
C GLU A 230 8.10 14.88 -3.77
N TRP A 231 7.01 14.11 -3.65
CA TRP A 231 5.69 14.50 -4.14
C TRP A 231 4.72 14.89 -3.03
N CYS A 232 4.83 14.25 -1.87
CA CYS A 232 3.90 14.48 -0.75
C CYS A 232 4.52 15.24 0.42
N HIS A 233 5.85 15.48 0.38
CA HIS A 233 6.61 16.19 1.41
C HIS A 233 6.48 15.57 2.82
N VAL A 234 6.34 14.23 2.87
CA VAL A 234 6.24 13.45 4.10
C VAL A 234 7.57 12.71 4.31
N PRO A 235 8.45 13.14 5.23
CA PRO A 235 9.75 12.51 5.46
C PRO A 235 9.62 11.21 6.29
N CYS A 236 9.05 10.15 5.69
CA CYS A 236 8.86 8.85 6.34
C CYS A 236 10.07 7.90 6.16
N GLY A 237 10.19 6.89 7.02
CA GLY A 237 11.06 5.75 6.76
C GLY A 237 10.45 4.78 5.73
N ILE A 238 11.09 3.62 5.53
CA ILE A 238 10.72 2.65 4.48
C ILE A 238 9.69 1.61 4.94
N MET A 239 9.38 1.56 6.25
CA MET A 239 8.63 0.47 6.88
C MET A 239 7.29 0.21 6.17
N ASP A 240 6.54 1.27 5.86
CA ASP A 240 5.19 1.20 5.34
C ASP A 240 5.15 0.57 3.94
N GLN A 241 5.98 1.10 3.05
CA GLN A 241 6.11 0.61 1.68
C GLN A 241 6.67 -0.82 1.67
N PHE A 242 7.65 -1.11 2.53
CA PHE A 242 8.22 -2.45 2.63
C PHE A 242 7.17 -3.47 3.10
N ALA A 243 6.41 -3.14 4.15
CA ALA A 243 5.34 -4.01 4.65
C ALA A 243 4.23 -4.22 3.60
N SER A 244 3.89 -3.18 2.83
CA SER A 244 2.87 -3.28 1.78
C SER A 244 3.33 -4.13 0.59
N VAL A 245 4.60 -4.02 0.17
CA VAL A 245 5.17 -4.82 -0.95
C VAL A 245 5.41 -6.28 -0.59
N PHE A 246 5.94 -6.54 0.61
CA PHE A 246 6.35 -7.88 1.03
C PHE A 246 5.26 -8.63 1.81
N GLY A 247 4.31 -7.88 2.35
CA GLY A 247 3.19 -8.42 3.09
C GLY A 247 2.39 -9.41 2.27
N LYS A 248 2.18 -10.59 2.84
CA LYS A 248 1.18 -11.53 2.36
C LYS A 248 -0.06 -11.29 3.20
N ALA A 249 -1.11 -10.75 2.59
CA ALA A 249 -2.41 -10.74 3.25
C ALA A 249 -2.81 -12.21 3.52
N PRO A 250 -3.23 -12.54 4.75
CA PRO A 250 -3.61 -13.89 5.13
C PRO A 250 -4.87 -14.38 4.41
#